data_AF-A0A530AB96-F1
#
_entry.id   AF-A0A530AB96-F1
#
_cell.length_a   1.000
_cell.length_b   1.000
_cell.length_c   1.000
_cell.angle_alpha   90.00
_cell.angle_beta   90.00
_cell.angle_gamma   90.00
#
_symmetry.space_group_name_H-M   'P 1'
#
loop_
_entity.id
_entity.type
_entity.pdbx_description
1 polymer ?
#
loop_
_entity_poly.entity_id
_entity_poly.type
_entity_poly.pdbx_seq_one_letter_code
_entity_poly.pdbx_strand_id
1 'polypeptide(L)' 'LPDKAVAESRERVQAALHASGLSMPSKKVTVNLAPADLPKEGSHYDLPIALGLMAALGAIPGDMLTGYVVLGE' A
#
# COMPACT_ATOMS: atom_id res chain seq x y z
N LEU A 1 -18.48 2.89 -3.47
CA LEU A 1 -17.85 2.05 -2.43
C LEU A 1 -16.42 1.75 -2.89
N PRO A 2 -15.45 1.55 -1.99
CA PRO A 2 -14.14 1.05 -2.41
C PRO A 2 -14.33 -0.27 -3.18
N ASP A 3 -13.70 -0.35 -4.34
CA ASP A 3 -13.79 -1.51 -5.24
C ASP A 3 -13.28 -2.78 -4.54
N LYS A 4 -13.78 -3.94 -4.94
CA LYS A 4 -13.39 -5.26 -4.40
C LYS A 4 -11.88 -5.46 -4.51
N ALA A 5 -11.27 -5.01 -5.61
CA ALA A 5 -9.83 -5.09 -5.84
C ALA A 5 -9.00 -4.38 -4.75
N VAL A 6 -9.46 -3.22 -4.26
CA VAL A 6 -8.79 -2.45 -3.19
C VAL A 6 -8.94 -3.15 -1.83
N ALA A 7 -10.08 -3.81 -1.59
CA ALA A 7 -10.28 -4.59 -0.37
C ALA A 7 -9.34 -5.81 -0.34
N GLU A 8 -9.19 -6.52 -1.46
CA GLU A 8 -8.26 -7.65 -1.58
C GLU A 8 -6.79 -7.21 -1.51
N SER A 9 -6.47 -6.06 -2.10
CA SER A 9 -5.15 -5.41 -1.99
C SER A 9 -4.71 -5.24 -0.53
N ARG A 10 -5.64 -4.81 0.34
CA ARG A 10 -5.36 -4.67 1.78
C ARG A 10 -4.86 -5.97 2.40
N GLU A 11 -5.52 -7.10 2.08
CA GLU A 11 -5.17 -8.40 2.63
C GLU A 11 -3.83 -8.89 2.09
N ARG A 12 -3.58 -8.74 0.78
CA ARG A 12 -2.30 -9.12 0.14
C ARG A 12 -1.13 -8.30 0.67
N VAL A 13 -1.29 -6.98 0.79
CA VAL A 13 -0.26 -6.10 1.36
C VAL A 13 0.03 -6.44 2.82
N GLN A 14 -1.01 -6.72 3.62
CA GLN A 14 -0.81 -7.12 5.01
C GLN A 14 -0.03 -8.43 5.12
N ALA A 15 -0.36 -9.42 4.26
CA ALA A 15 0.37 -10.68 4.20
C ALA A 15 1.83 -10.48 3.76
N ALA A 16 2.07 -9.65 2.75
CA ALA A 16 3.42 -9.34 2.25
C ALA A 16 4.30 -8.66 3.30
N LEU A 17 3.75 -7.68 4.04
CA LEU A 17 4.45 -7.03 5.15
C LEU A 17 4.80 -8.05 6.24
N HIS A 18 3.86 -8.92 6.61
CA HIS A 18 4.11 -9.95 7.62
C HIS A 18 5.19 -10.95 7.18
N ALA A 19 5.13 -11.42 5.93
CA ALA A 19 6.16 -12.29 5.35
C ALA A 19 7.55 -11.62 5.31
N SER A 20 7.58 -10.29 5.23
CA SER A 20 8.81 -9.47 5.29
C SER A 20 9.28 -9.18 6.72
N GLY A 21 8.66 -9.77 7.75
CA GLY A 21 9.01 -9.55 9.15
C GLY A 21 8.50 -8.21 9.72
N LEU A 22 7.63 -7.51 9.00
CA LEU A 22 7.03 -6.25 9.43
C LEU A 22 5.65 -6.50 10.04
N SER A 23 5.29 -5.70 11.03
CA SER A 23 3.95 -5.71 11.63
C SER A 23 3.19 -4.45 11.28
N MET A 24 1.87 -4.60 11.12
CA MET A 24 0.98 -3.44 10.99
C MET A 24 0.94 -2.68 12.32
N PRO A 25 0.86 -1.35 12.30
CA PRO A 25 0.79 -0.56 13.52
C PRO A 25 -0.54 -0.84 14.23
N SER A 26 -0.55 -0.72 15.56
CA SER A 26 -1.77 -0.89 16.38
C SER A 26 -2.82 0.20 16.15
N LYS A 27 -2.46 1.26 15.42
CA LYS A 27 -3.35 2.35 15.03
C LYS A 27 -3.98 2.06 13.67
N LYS A 28 -5.20 2.56 13.48
CA LYS A 28 -5.89 2.52 12.18
C LYS A 28 -5.05 3.27 11.13
N VAL A 29 -4.68 2.57 10.06
CA VAL A 29 -4.04 3.17 8.89
C VAL A 29 -5.10 3.48 7.83
N THR A 30 -4.98 4.65 7.21
CA THR A 30 -5.83 5.05 6.08
C THR A 30 -4.93 5.30 4.88
N VAL A 31 -5.20 4.61 3.78
CA VAL A 31 -4.52 4.81 2.50
C VAL A 31 -5.52 5.50 1.58
N ASN A 32 -5.14 6.66 1.05
CA ASN A 32 -5.99 7.41 0.13
C ASN A 32 -5.58 7.12 -1.32
N LEU A 33 -6.53 6.65 -2.13
CA LEU A 33 -6.33 6.41 -3.56
C LEU A 33 -7.07 7.48 -4.35
N ALA A 34 -6.33 8.51 -4.78
CA ALA A 34 -6.86 9.63 -5.54
C ALA A 34 -6.68 9.42 -7.05
N PRO A 35 -7.57 9.98 -7.89
CA PRO A 35 -8.82 10.68 -7.52
C PRO A 35 -9.95 9.67 -7.21
N ALA A 36 -10.86 9.99 -6.29
CA ALA A 36 -11.80 9.00 -5.72
C ALA A 36 -12.96 8.58 -6.65
N ASP A 37 -13.21 9.35 -7.69
CA ASP A 37 -14.26 9.17 -8.70
C ASP A 37 -13.88 8.17 -9.81
N LEU A 38 -12.59 7.92 -10.01
CA LEU A 38 -12.13 6.91 -10.96
C LEU A 38 -12.20 5.50 -10.36
N PRO A 39 -12.59 4.47 -11.13
CA PRO A 39 -12.55 3.08 -10.67
C PRO A 39 -11.11 2.67 -10.32
N LYS A 40 -10.95 1.82 -9.29
CA LYS A 40 -9.65 1.24 -8.90
C LYS A 40 -9.73 -0.26 -9.06
N GLU A 41 -9.52 -0.70 -10.30
CA GLU A 41 -9.51 -2.11 -10.68
C GLU A 41 -8.07 -2.65 -10.71
N GLY A 42 -7.91 -3.97 -10.53
CA GLY A 42 -6.61 -4.64 -10.62
C GLY A 42 -5.77 -4.63 -9.33
N SER A 43 -4.64 -5.35 -9.37
CA SER A 43 -3.71 -5.55 -8.24
C SER A 43 -2.51 -4.61 -8.25
N HIS A 44 -2.36 -3.76 -9.28
CA HIS A 44 -1.18 -2.91 -9.47
C HIS A 44 -0.98 -1.81 -8.42
N TYR A 45 -1.87 -1.73 -7.43
CA TYR A 45 -1.75 -0.86 -6.27
C TYR A 45 -1.01 -1.52 -5.09
N ASP A 46 -0.79 -2.83 -5.10
CA ASP A 46 -0.29 -3.54 -3.93
C ASP A 46 1.14 -3.11 -3.59
N LEU A 47 2.05 -3.13 -4.58
CA LEU A 47 3.44 -2.70 -4.39
C LEU A 47 3.55 -1.23 -3.92
N PRO A 48 2.93 -0.22 -4.58
CA PRO A 48 3.04 1.16 -4.10
C PRO A 48 2.41 1.36 -2.71
N ILE A 49 1.34 0.65 -2.35
CA ILE A 49 0.76 0.69 -1.00
C ILE A 49 1.74 0.09 0.02
N ALA A 50 2.33 -1.06 -0.28
CA ALA A 50 3.30 -1.71 0.59
C ALA A 50 4.52 -0.83 0.85
N LEU A 51 5.10 -0.22 -0.19
CA LEU A 51 6.24 0.69 -0.06
C LEU A 51 5.89 1.95 0.74
N GLY A 52 4.70 2.53 0.51
CA GLY A 52 4.22 3.66 1.29
C GLY A 52 4.07 3.32 2.78
N LEU A 53 3.57 2.12 3.10
CA LEU A 53 3.50 1.62 4.47
C LEU A 53 4.90 1.40 5.06
N MET A 54 5.82 0.79 4.32
CA MET A 54 7.20 0.59 4.78
C MET A 54 7.89 1.91 5.11
N ALA A 55 7.71 2.94 4.28
CA ALA A 55 8.24 4.28 4.52
C ALA A 55 7.60 4.92 5.77
N ALA A 56 6.27 4.82 5.91
CA ALA A 56 5.55 5.36 7.08
C ALA A 56 5.90 4.63 8.39
N LEU A 57 6.26 3.35 8.31
CA LEU A 57 6.74 2.54 9.44
C LEU A 57 8.23 2.76 9.75
N GLY A 58 8.96 3.48 8.89
CA GLY A 58 10.42 3.65 9.00
C GLY A 58 11.23 2.41 8.65
N ALA A 59 10.62 1.42 7.99
CA ALA A 59 11.33 0.24 7.48
C ALA A 59 12.25 0.59 6.29
N ILE A 60 11.93 1.68 5.58
CA ILE A 60 12.78 2.32 4.58
C ILE A 60 12.85 3.83 4.82
N PRO A 61 13.93 4.52 4.38
CA PRO A 61 14.01 5.99 4.39
C PRO A 61 12.81 6.63 3.65
N GLY A 62 12.23 7.67 4.25
CA GLY A 62 11.02 8.31 3.71
C GLY A 62 11.22 9.01 2.37
N ASP A 63 12.45 9.35 2.03
CA ASP A 63 12.85 9.98 0.76
C ASP A 63 13.27 8.96 -0.31
N MET A 64 13.38 7.67 0.03
CA MET A 64 13.82 6.61 -0.89
C MET A 64 12.97 6.53 -2.17
N LEU A 65 11.68 6.86 -2.08
CA LEU A 65 10.74 6.80 -3.20
C LEU A 65 10.69 8.10 -4.02
N THR A 66 11.48 9.12 -3.64
CA THR A 66 11.48 10.42 -4.33
C THR A 66 11.98 10.26 -5.76
N GLY A 67 11.24 10.82 -6.73
CA GLY A 67 11.59 10.75 -8.15
C GLY A 67 11.22 9.44 -8.85
N TYR A 68 10.58 8.51 -8.14
CA TYR A 68 10.10 7.25 -8.73
C TYR A 68 8.59 7.24 -8.86
N VAL A 69 8.12 6.60 -9.93
CA VAL A 69 6.74 6.12 -10.05
C VAL A 69 6.79 4.61 -9.87
N VAL A 70 5.96 4.08 -8.97
CA VAL A 70 5.90 2.66 -8.68
C VAL A 70 4.52 2.12 -9.08
N LEU A 71 4.54 0.98 -9.78
CA LEU A 71 3.38 0.24 -10.23
C LEU A 71 3.71 -1.25 -10.12
N GLY A 72 2.81 -2.05 -9.55
CA GLY A 72 3.04 -3.49 -9.45
C GLY A 72 2.20 -4.17 -8.37
N GLU A 73 2.30 -5.49 -8.36
CA GLU A 73 1.73 -6.39 -7.35
C GLU A 73 2.80 -6.86 -6.37
#